data_AF-A0A532EKX1-F1
#
_entry.id   AF-A0A532EKX1-F1
#
_cell.length_a   1.000
_cell.length_b   1.000
_cell.length_c   1.000
_cell.angle_alpha   90.00
_cell.angle_beta   90.00
_cell.angle_gamma   90.00
#
_symmetry.space_group_name_H-M   'P 1'
#
loop_
_entity.id
_entity.type
_entity.pdbx_description
1 polymer ?
#
loop_
_entity_poly.entity_id
_entity_poly.type
_entity_poly.pdbx_seq_one_letter_code
_entity_poly.pdbx_strand_id
1 'polypeptide(L)' 'MTSEAAAVEIAARASLWLKPHRIVLVLIALGLVVAAAVFMRWDWLPKYYGLGLLGIWRTLWILAVTC' A
#
# COMPACT_ATOMS: atom_id res chain seq x y z
N MET A 1 6.11 -20.22 29.39
CA MET A 1 7.54 -20.35 28.98
C MET A 1 7.76 -20.23 27.47
N THR A 2 7.47 -21.23 26.63
CA THR A 2 7.73 -21.16 25.16
C THR A 2 6.83 -20.15 24.42
N SER A 3 5.56 -20.03 24.79
CA SER A 3 4.63 -19.08 24.18
C SER A 3 4.93 -17.61 24.57
N GLU A 4 5.35 -17.36 25.81
CA GLU A 4 5.77 -16.02 26.25
C GLU A 4 7.05 -15.57 25.55
N ALA A 5 8.04 -16.47 25.42
CA ALA A 5 9.26 -16.18 24.67
C ALA A 5 8.96 -15.81 23.20
N ALA A 6 8.02 -16.52 22.56
CA ALA A 6 7.59 -16.21 21.20
C ALA A 6 6.88 -14.84 21.10
N ALA A 7 6.03 -14.49 22.06
CA ALA A 7 5.34 -13.20 22.07
C ALA A 7 6.32 -12.02 22.24
N VAL A 8 7.32 -12.18 23.11
CA VAL A 8 8.39 -11.19 23.33
C VAL A 8 9.24 -11.01 22.08
N GLU A 9 9.56 -12.08 21.35
CA GLU A 9 10.32 -11.99 20.11
C GLU A 9 9.55 -11.26 18.99
N ILE A 10 8.25 -11.53 18.85
CA ILE A 10 7.38 -10.86 17.89
C ILE A 10 7.30 -9.35 18.20
N ALA A 11 7.12 -8.99 19.48
CA ALA A 11 7.09 -7.60 19.90
C ALA A 11 8.43 -6.88 19.65
N ALA A 12 9.56 -7.55 19.91
CA ALA A 12 10.90 -7.01 19.64
C ALA A 12 11.13 -6.78 18.14
N ARG A 13 10.75 -7.75 17.29
CA ARG A 13 10.82 -7.61 15.83
C ARG A 13 9.90 -6.50 15.31
N ALA A 14 8.69 -6.38 15.86
CA ALA A 14 7.77 -5.29 15.54
C ALA A 14 8.36 -3.92 15.94
N SER A 15 8.98 -3.81 17.11
CA SER A 15 9.67 -2.60 17.57
C SER A 15 10.85 -2.21 16.66
N LEU A 16 11.59 -3.18 16.14
CA LEU A 16 12.67 -2.96 15.16
C LEU A 16 12.15 -2.46 13.81
N TRP A 17 10.93 -2.87 13.44
CA TRP A 17 10.30 -2.52 12.16
C TRP A 17 9.55 -1.19 12.24
N LEU A 18 8.97 -0.86 13.40
CA LEU A 18 8.23 0.37 13.73
C LEU A 18 9.17 1.46 14.27
N LYS A 19 10.33 1.65 13.63
CA LYS A 19 11.17 2.83 13.94
C LYS A 19 10.35 4.11 13.68
N PRO A 20 10.48 5.16 14.51
CA PRO A 20 9.64 6.35 14.43
C PRO A 20 9.64 7.00 13.04
N HIS A 21 10.78 7.02 12.36
CA HIS A 21 10.87 7.52 10.99
C HIS A 21 10.03 6.70 9.99
N ARG A 22 9.94 5.37 10.12
CA ARG A 22 9.14 4.52 9.21
C ARG A 22 7.65 4.76 9.44
N ILE A 23 7.23 4.95 10.70
CA ILE A 23 5.85 5.33 11.04
C ILE A 23 5.52 6.68 10.40
N VAL A 24 6.38 7.68 10.55
CA VAL A 24 6.19 9.00 9.92
C VAL A 24 6.07 8.88 8.40
N LEU A 25 6.94 8.10 7.76
CA LEU A 25 6.88 7.87 6.31
C LEU A 25 5.58 7.18 5.89
N VAL A 26 5.10 6.19 6.64
CA VAL A 26 3.81 5.52 6.38
C VAL A 26 2.66 6.51 6.52
N LEU A 27 2.66 7.34 7.56
CA LEU A 27 1.63 8.36 7.76
C LEU A 27 1.62 9.40 6.63
N ILE A 28 2.80 9.85 6.19
CA ILE A 28 2.93 10.74 5.04
C ILE A 28 2.39 10.07 3.77
N ALA A 29 2.77 8.82 3.51
CA ALA A 29 2.30 8.09 2.33
C ALA A 29 0.77 7.94 2.34
N LEU A 30 0.18 7.58 3.48
CA LEU A 30 -1.28 7.50 3.65
C LEU A 30 -1.93 8.88 3.46
N GLY A 31 -1.35 9.92 4.04
CA GLY A 31 -1.82 11.30 3.87
C GLY A 31 -1.83 11.73 2.40
N LEU A 32 -0.79 11.38 1.64
CA LEU A 32 -0.70 11.64 0.20
C LEU A 32 -1.75 10.86 -0.59
N VAL A 33 -2.00 9.59 -0.27
CA VAL A 33 -3.04 8.78 -0.93
C VAL A 33 -4.43 9.37 -0.67
N VAL A 34 -4.73 9.73 0.58
CA VAL A 34 -6.00 10.38 0.95
C VAL A 34 -6.12 11.74 0.26
N ALA A 35 -5.05 12.53 0.23
CA ALA A 35 -5.03 13.82 -0.44
C ALA A 35 -5.29 13.68 -1.95
N ALA A 36 -4.68 12.69 -2.61
CA ALA A 36 -4.97 12.38 -4.01
C ALA A 36 -6.43 11.96 -4.20
N ALA A 37 -6.97 11.10 -3.33
CA ALA A 37 -8.37 10.66 -3.39
C ALA A 37 -9.38 11.81 -3.23
N VAL A 38 -9.08 12.83 -2.41
CA VAL A 38 -10.03 13.92 -2.11
C VAL A 38 -9.81 15.16 -2.97
N PHE A 39 -8.56 15.59 -3.16
CA PHE A 39 -8.25 16.86 -3.82
C PHE A 39 -7.97 16.73 -5.32
N MET A 40 -7.70 15.53 -5.82
CA MET A 40 -7.49 15.36 -7.26
C MET A 40 -8.82 15.53 -8.01
N ARG A 41 -8.75 16.12 -9.20
CA ARG A 41 -9.92 16.29 -10.05
C ARG A 41 -10.33 14.95 -10.68
N TRP A 42 -11.38 14.34 -10.15
CA TRP A 42 -11.90 13.04 -10.60
C TRP A 42 -13.00 13.12 -11.67
N ASP A 43 -13.29 14.30 -12.22
CA ASP A 43 -14.38 14.49 -13.21
C ASP A 43 -14.28 13.57 -14.44
N TRP A 44 -13.05 13.15 -14.78
CA TRP A 44 -12.80 12.25 -15.90
C TRP A 44 -13.00 10.77 -15.53
N LEU A 45 -12.91 10.41 -14.26
CA LEU A 45 -12.87 9.00 -13.83
C LEU A 45 -14.09 8.20 -14.30
N PRO A 46 -15.34 8.67 -14.19
CA PRO A 46 -16.51 7.89 -14.63
C PRO A 46 -16.47 7.57 -16.13
N LYS A 47 -15.91 8.47 -16.95
CA LYS A 47 -15.81 8.30 -18.40
C LYS A 47 -14.71 7.30 -18.80
N TYR A 48 -13.61 7.25 -18.06
CA TYR A 48 -12.44 6.46 -18.41
C TYR A 48 -12.22 5.24 -17.51
N TYR A 49 -13.08 5.01 -16.51
CA TYR A 49 -12.93 3.92 -15.54
C TYR A 49 -12.75 2.56 -16.21
N GLY A 50 -13.56 2.25 -17.22
CA GLY A 50 -13.45 0.99 -17.98
C GLY A 50 -12.12 0.85 -18.72
N LEU A 51 -11.63 1.94 -19.33
CA LEU A 51 -10.32 1.96 -20.00
C LEU A 51 -9.17 1.81 -19.01
N GLY A 52 -9.30 2.40 -17.82
CA GLY A 52 -8.36 2.23 -16.72
C GLY A 52 -8.26 0.78 -16.25
N LEU A 53 -9.41 0.11 -16.03
CA LEU A 53 -9.43 -1.31 -15.66
C LEU A 53 -8.80 -2.20 -16.73
N LEU A 54 -9.11 -1.96 -18.00
CA LEU A 54 -8.52 -2.69 -19.12
C LEU A 54 -7.00 -2.51 -19.17
N GLY A 55 -6.51 -1.29 -18.89
CA GLY A 55 -5.09 -0.99 -18.76
C GLY A 55 -4.44 -1.83 -17.66
N ILE A 56 -4.99 -1.80 -16.45
CA ILE A 56 -4.49 -2.58 -15.29
C ILE A 56 -4.46 -4.08 -15.63
N TRP A 57 -5.56 -4.61 -16.19
CA TRP A 57 -5.66 -6.02 -16.58
C TRP A 57 -4.61 -6.43 -17.60
N ARG A 58 -4.38 -5.62 -18.62
CA ARG A 58 -3.32 -5.85 -19.62
C ARG A 58 -1.94 -5.87 -18.98
N THR A 59 -1.62 -4.91 -18.10
CA THR A 59 -0.32 -4.86 -17.44
C THR A 59 -0.06 -6.11 -16.59
N LEU A 60 -1.07 -6.58 -15.85
CA LEU A 60 -0.96 -7.82 -15.07
C LEU A 60 -0.76 -9.05 -15.97
N TRP A 61 -1.45 -9.13 -17.10
CA TRP A 61 -1.29 -10.23 -18.06
C TRP A 61 0.11 -10.26 -18.67
N ILE A 62 0.64 -9.09 -19.05
CA ILE A 62 2.00 -8.98 -19.58
C ILE A 62 2.99 -9.46 -18.53
N LEU A 63 2.86 -8.99 -17.29
CA LEU A 63 3.72 -9.42 -16.19
C LEU A 63 3.66 -10.95 -16.00
N ALA A 64 2.47 -11.56 -16.04
CA ALA A 64 2.30 -12.99 -15.83
C ALA A 64 2.84 -13.88 -16.98
N VAL A 65 2.82 -13.40 -18.22
CA VAL A 65 3.26 -14.19 -19.39
C VAL A 65 4.74 -14.00 -19.71
N THR A 66 5.32 -12.89 -19.27
CA THR A 66 6.73 -12.55 -19.55
C THR A 66 7.69 -12.85 -18.39
N CYS A 67 7.18 -13.13 -17.18
CA CYS A 67 7.95 -13.64 -16.05
C CYS A 67 7.88 -15.17 -15.97
#